data_AF-A0A9Q0Q495-F1
#
_entry.id   AF-A0A9Q0Q495-F1
#
_cell.length_a   1.000
_cell.length_b   1.000
_cell.length_c   1.000
_cell.angle_alpha   90.00
_cell.angle_beta   90.00
_cell.angle_gamma   90.00
#
_symmetry.space_group_name_H-M   'P 1'
#
loop_
_entity.id
_entity.type
_entity.pdbx_description
1 polymer ?
#
loop_
_entity_poly.entity_id
_entity_poly.type
_entity_poly.pdbx_seq_one_letter_code
_entity_poly.pdbx_strand_id
1 'polypeptide(L)'
;MSTTTTAAADKINVVMDTVAQAAPPANEVAIAAADSYLPVAALQHVIDAVHNFTGLNWWASIVVTTLLIRSAMLPLLINQLKATSKLSIMRPHLEEVKQRVDRQAMDPTLVSEGQKEMQKLFKEHGVSPFTPLKGLFIQGPVFVSFFLAISNMAEKVPSFKSGGAYWFVDLTTPDGLYICPVLTALTFLITVECNSQEGMEGNNAAGTMKNVSRALAVASVPLTMNFPKAVFCYWVTSNLFSLVPRVR
;
A
#
# COMPACT_ATOMS: atom_id res chain seq x y z
N MET A 1 22.22 -27.11 52.25
CA MET A 1 22.37 -27.63 50.86
C MET A 1 21.50 -26.90 49.83
N SER A 2 20.79 -25.82 50.20
CA SER A 2 19.76 -25.20 49.33
C SER A 2 20.21 -23.94 48.58
N THR A 3 21.42 -23.41 48.83
CA THR A 3 21.92 -22.16 48.22
C THR A 3 22.64 -22.36 46.88
N THR A 4 23.12 -23.57 46.58
CA THR A 4 23.88 -23.85 45.36
C THR A 4 22.98 -24.04 44.13
N THR A 5 21.73 -24.50 44.32
CA THR A 5 20.78 -24.77 43.24
C THR A 5 20.24 -23.49 42.59
N THR A 6 20.01 -22.44 43.38
CA THR A 6 19.49 -21.15 42.88
C THR A 6 20.50 -20.40 42.01
N ALA A 7 21.79 -20.42 42.40
CA ALA A 7 22.85 -19.79 41.62
C ALA A 7 23.12 -20.49 40.28
N ALA A 8 22.86 -21.80 40.19
CA ALA A 8 22.95 -22.54 38.94
C ALA A 8 21.76 -22.21 38.02
N ALA A 9 20.55 -22.10 38.57
CA ALA A 9 19.36 -21.71 37.82
C ALA A 9 19.45 -20.29 37.25
N ASP A 10 19.96 -19.32 38.03
CA ASP A 10 20.16 -17.94 37.56
C ASP A 10 21.19 -17.86 36.44
N LYS A 11 22.29 -18.63 36.54
CA LYS A 11 23.29 -18.69 35.45
C LYS A 11 22.73 -19.31 34.18
N ILE A 12 21.88 -20.33 34.30
CA ILE A 12 21.21 -20.95 33.16
C ILE A 12 20.25 -19.95 32.50
N ASN A 13 19.51 -19.16 33.28
CA ASN A 13 18.63 -18.12 32.75
C ASN A 13 19.41 -17.01 32.03
N VAL A 14 20.51 -16.52 32.62
CA VAL A 14 21.37 -15.50 31.98
C VAL A 14 22.00 -16.04 30.69
N VAL A 15 22.44 -17.30 30.67
CA VAL A 15 22.97 -17.94 29.46
C VAL A 15 21.86 -18.15 28.43
N MET A 16 20.66 -18.54 28.84
CA MET A 16 19.48 -18.64 27.94
C MET A 16 19.13 -17.28 27.33
N ASP A 17 19.11 -16.21 28.13
CA ASP A 17 18.86 -14.84 27.65
C ASP A 17 19.96 -14.37 26.69
N THR A 18 21.22 -14.68 27.01
CA THR A 18 22.38 -14.34 26.15
C THR A 18 22.35 -15.13 24.83
N VAL A 19 21.95 -16.41 24.87
CA VAL A 19 21.82 -17.26 23.66
C VAL A 19 20.59 -16.86 22.84
N ALA A 20 19.49 -16.46 23.48
CA ALA A 20 18.31 -15.92 22.79
C ALA A 20 18.62 -14.58 22.09
N GLN A 21 19.49 -13.75 22.68
CA GLN A 21 19.97 -12.51 22.09
C GLN A 21 21.09 -12.73 21.05
N ALA A 22 21.77 -13.88 21.08
CA ALA A 22 22.81 -14.26 20.13
C ALA A 22 22.31 -15.13 18.95
N ALA A 23 21.02 -15.46 18.92
CA ALA A 23 20.43 -16.11 17.75
C ALA A 23 20.57 -15.18 16.53
N PRO A 24 20.99 -15.68 15.35
CA PRO A 24 21.15 -14.83 14.18
C PRO A 24 19.84 -14.08 13.88
N PRO A 25 19.89 -12.79 13.51
CA PRO A 25 18.70 -12.01 13.15
C PRO A 25 17.86 -12.68 12.03
N ALA A 26 18.47 -13.56 11.24
CA ALA A 26 17.80 -14.34 10.21
C ALA A 26 16.72 -15.33 10.73
N ASN A 27 16.74 -15.72 12.01
CA ASN A 27 15.81 -16.75 12.50
C ASN A 27 14.45 -16.18 12.96
N GLU A 28 14.42 -14.97 13.52
CA GLU A 28 13.18 -14.36 14.01
C GLU A 28 12.19 -14.05 12.88
N VAL A 29 12.67 -13.57 11.72
CA VAL A 29 11.80 -13.32 10.56
C VAL A 29 11.31 -14.62 9.95
N ALA A 30 12.15 -15.67 9.89
CA ALA A 30 11.73 -16.98 9.42
C ALA A 30 10.61 -17.58 10.29
N ILE A 31 10.70 -17.42 11.62
CA ILE A 31 9.64 -17.82 12.56
C ILE A 31 8.36 -16.99 12.33
N ALA A 32 8.49 -15.68 12.14
CA ALA A 32 7.34 -14.82 11.85
C ALA A 32 6.64 -15.22 10.53
N ALA A 33 7.44 -15.59 9.52
CA ALA A 33 6.97 -15.96 8.19
C ALA A 33 6.39 -17.39 8.07
N ALA A 34 6.65 -18.27 9.03
CA ALA A 34 6.28 -19.68 8.95
C ALA A 34 4.77 -19.92 8.74
N ASP A 35 3.92 -19.09 9.36
CA ASP A 35 2.46 -19.19 9.27
C ASP A 35 1.85 -18.24 8.23
N SER A 36 2.69 -17.48 7.51
CA SER A 36 2.25 -16.45 6.58
C SER A 36 1.94 -17.04 5.21
N TYR A 37 0.92 -16.48 4.53
CA TYR A 37 0.65 -16.81 3.12
C TYR A 37 1.87 -16.50 2.24
N LEU A 38 2.05 -17.24 1.13
CA LEU A 38 3.25 -17.15 0.29
C LEU A 38 3.68 -15.72 -0.09
N PRO A 39 2.79 -14.80 -0.54
CA PRO A 39 3.21 -13.43 -0.87
C PRO A 39 3.67 -12.63 0.36
N VAL A 40 3.07 -12.91 1.52
CA VAL A 40 3.39 -12.27 2.80
C VAL A 40 4.76 -12.79 3.29
N ALA A 41 4.94 -14.11 3.34
CA ALA A 41 6.20 -14.74 3.73
C ALA A 41 7.35 -14.32 2.82
N ALA A 42 7.14 -14.32 1.49
CA ALA A 42 8.14 -13.88 0.53
C ALA A 42 8.55 -12.42 0.79
N LEU A 43 7.59 -11.54 1.08
CA LEU A 43 7.89 -10.15 1.38
C LEU A 43 8.64 -9.98 2.70
N GLN A 44 8.30 -10.74 3.74
CA GLN A 44 9.03 -10.75 5.01
C GLN A 44 10.50 -11.15 4.79
N HIS A 45 10.75 -12.19 4.00
CA HIS A 45 12.10 -12.61 3.64
C HIS A 45 12.86 -11.58 2.79
N VAL A 46 12.18 -10.86 1.90
CA VAL A 46 12.83 -9.78 1.14
C VAL A 46 13.23 -8.62 2.06
N ILE A 47 12.37 -8.23 3.00
CA ILE A 47 12.70 -7.17 3.99
C ILE A 47 13.90 -7.61 4.83
N ASP A 48 13.91 -8.86 5.30
CA ASP A 48 15.02 -9.45 6.05
C ASP A 48 16.31 -9.53 5.23
N ALA A 49 16.23 -9.94 3.97
CA ALA A 49 17.39 -9.98 3.07
C ALA A 49 17.98 -8.59 2.85
N VAL A 50 17.14 -7.57 2.68
CA VAL A 50 17.60 -6.17 2.58
C VAL A 50 18.27 -5.74 3.88
N HIS A 51 17.66 -6.03 5.04
CA HIS A 51 18.23 -5.71 6.36
C HIS A 51 19.61 -6.34 6.55
N ASN A 52 19.72 -7.65 6.34
CA ASN A 52 20.96 -8.40 6.54
C ASN A 52 22.06 -8.06 5.53
N PHE A 53 21.70 -7.83 4.26
CA PHE A 53 22.69 -7.52 3.22
C PHE A 53 23.22 -6.09 3.31
N THR A 54 22.37 -5.13 3.67
CA THR A 54 22.75 -3.70 3.70
C THR A 54 23.19 -3.21 5.07
N GLY A 55 22.80 -3.89 6.15
CA GLY A 55 22.98 -3.43 7.54
C GLY A 55 22.11 -2.23 7.90
N LEU A 56 21.12 -1.88 7.08
CA LEU A 56 20.20 -0.78 7.34
C LEU A 56 19.23 -1.13 8.48
N ASN A 57 18.85 -0.17 9.30
CA ASN A 57 17.78 -0.35 10.29
C ASN A 57 16.46 -0.83 9.63
N TRP A 58 15.58 -1.48 10.40
CA TRP A 58 14.33 -2.05 9.89
C TRP A 58 13.44 -1.05 9.15
N TRP A 59 13.31 0.18 9.66
CA TRP A 59 12.51 1.22 8.99
C TRP A 59 13.04 1.51 7.57
N ALA A 60 14.36 1.58 7.41
CA ALA A 60 15.01 1.85 6.13
C ALA A 60 14.95 0.63 5.21
N SER A 61 15.03 -0.58 5.77
CA SER A 61 14.85 -1.83 5.03
C SER A 61 13.43 -1.96 4.45
N ILE A 62 12.40 -1.54 5.19
CA ILE A 62 11.02 -1.43 4.70
C ILE A 62 10.93 -0.42 3.55
N VAL A 63 11.54 0.77 3.70
CA VAL A 63 11.57 1.82 2.67
C VAL A 63 12.21 1.31 1.39
N VAL A 64 13.42 0.74 1.48
CA VAL A 64 14.16 0.21 0.32
C VAL A 64 13.38 -0.93 -0.35
N THR A 65 12.85 -1.87 0.43
CA THR A 65 12.02 -2.96 -0.11
C THR A 65 10.79 -2.44 -0.85
N THR A 66 10.13 -1.43 -0.28
CA THR A 66 8.98 -0.76 -0.93
C THR A 66 9.38 -0.19 -2.29
N LEU A 67 10.51 0.54 -2.36
CA LEU A 67 11.01 1.10 -3.61
C LEU A 67 11.38 0.03 -4.63
N LEU A 68 12.00 -1.07 -4.21
CA LEU A 68 12.36 -2.19 -5.09
C LEU A 68 11.12 -2.83 -5.71
N ILE A 69 10.13 -3.21 -4.90
CA ILE A 69 8.90 -3.84 -5.41
C ILE A 69 8.11 -2.86 -6.29
N ARG A 70 8.02 -1.59 -5.90
CA ARG A 70 7.33 -0.57 -6.70
C ARG A 70 8.02 -0.30 -8.04
N SER A 71 9.34 -0.34 -8.07
CA SER A 71 10.11 -0.23 -9.31
C SER A 71 9.91 -1.45 -10.21
N ALA A 72 9.88 -2.66 -9.65
CA ALA A 72 9.58 -3.88 -10.40
C ALA A 72 8.16 -3.89 -10.99
N MET A 73 7.20 -3.29 -10.27
CA MET A 73 5.81 -3.14 -10.73
C MET A 73 5.59 -1.99 -11.71
N LEU A 74 6.59 -1.12 -11.93
CA LEU A 74 6.46 0.08 -12.75
C LEU A 74 5.94 -0.17 -14.19
N PRO A 75 6.42 -1.17 -14.96
CA PRO A 75 5.89 -1.41 -16.31
C PRO A 75 4.40 -1.75 -16.30
N LEU A 76 3.96 -2.52 -15.31
CA LEU A 76 2.56 -2.87 -15.13
C LEU A 76 1.73 -1.63 -14.77
N LEU A 77 2.25 -0.76 -13.89
CA LEU A 77 1.58 0.48 -13.51
C LEU A 77 1.44 1.44 -14.69
N ILE A 78 2.46 1.56 -15.53
CA ILE A 78 2.43 2.36 -16.76
C ILE A 78 1.33 1.87 -17.70
N ASN A 79 1.19 0.55 -17.90
CA ASN A 79 0.13 -0.01 -18.73
C ASN A 79 -1.27 0.29 -18.18
N GLN A 80 -1.44 0.21 -16.86
CA GLN A 80 -2.70 0.54 -16.18
C GLN A 80 -3.04 2.03 -16.32
N LEU A 81 -2.05 2.92 -16.21
CA LEU A 81 -2.23 4.37 -16.39
C LEU A 81 -2.61 4.70 -17.83
N LYS A 82 -1.92 4.13 -18.82
CA LYS A 82 -2.27 4.28 -20.24
C LYS A 82 -3.70 3.87 -20.54
N ALA A 83 -4.15 2.74 -19.98
CA ALA A 83 -5.53 2.28 -20.16
C ALA A 83 -6.55 3.23 -19.50
N THR A 84 -6.22 3.77 -18.33
CA THR A 84 -7.05 4.74 -17.61
C THR A 84 -7.14 6.06 -18.37
N SER A 85 -6.02 6.55 -18.90
CA SER A 85 -5.94 7.78 -19.71
C SER A 85 -6.80 7.68 -20.97
N LYS A 86 -6.74 6.55 -21.70
CA LYS A 86 -7.62 6.29 -22.86
C LYS A 86 -9.10 6.30 -22.49
N LEU A 87 -9.47 5.65 -21.40
CA LEU A 87 -10.84 5.67 -20.89
C LEU A 87 -11.28 7.11 -20.59
N SER A 88 -10.37 7.91 -20.04
CA SER A 88 -10.63 9.28 -19.65
C SER A 88 -10.83 10.23 -20.82
N ILE A 89 -10.01 10.09 -21.88
CA ILE A 89 -10.20 10.80 -23.16
C ILE A 89 -11.57 10.45 -23.79
N MET A 90 -12.00 9.19 -23.66
CA MET A 90 -13.27 8.71 -24.22
C MET A 90 -14.51 9.09 -23.38
N ARG A 91 -14.34 9.43 -22.09
CA ARG A 91 -15.46 9.77 -21.18
C ARG A 91 -16.43 10.83 -21.70
N PRO A 92 -16.01 11.98 -22.27
CA PRO A 92 -16.95 12.97 -22.78
C PRO A 92 -17.92 12.38 -23.82
N HIS A 93 -17.42 11.57 -24.76
CA HIS A 93 -18.24 10.89 -25.75
C HIS A 93 -19.22 9.87 -25.12
N LEU A 94 -18.77 9.14 -24.09
CA LEU A 94 -19.68 8.24 -23.36
C LEU A 94 -20.82 9.00 -22.67
N GLU A 95 -20.54 10.19 -22.14
CA GLU A 95 -21.54 11.02 -21.47
C GLU A 95 -22.54 11.60 -22.48
N GLU A 96 -22.09 12.00 -23.67
CA GLU A 96 -22.98 12.43 -24.77
C GLU A 96 -23.95 11.32 -25.20
N VAL A 97 -23.43 10.10 -25.41
CA VAL A 97 -24.26 8.94 -25.75
C VAL A 97 -25.26 8.65 -24.63
N LYS A 98 -24.81 8.68 -23.37
CA LYS A 98 -25.66 8.45 -22.21
C LYS A 98 -26.77 9.49 -22.11
N GLN A 99 -26.46 10.78 -22.26
CA GLN A 99 -27.47 11.85 -22.21
C GLN A 99 -28.51 11.71 -23.33
N ARG A 100 -28.11 11.28 -24.54
CA ARG A 100 -29.04 11.02 -25.63
C ARG A 100 -29.96 9.84 -25.31
N VAL A 101 -29.41 8.75 -24.79
CA VAL A 101 -30.18 7.57 -24.35
C VAL A 101 -31.16 7.94 -23.24
N ASP A 102 -30.73 8.70 -22.23
CA ASP A 102 -31.58 9.11 -21.11
C ASP A 102 -32.75 9.99 -21.57
N ARG A 103 -32.53 10.89 -22.53
CA ARG A 103 -33.61 11.72 -23.14
C ARG A 103 -34.62 10.90 -23.93
N GLN A 104 -34.24 9.72 -24.41
CA GLN A 104 -35.02 8.87 -25.30
C GLN A 104 -35.34 7.51 -24.65
N ALA A 105 -35.32 7.44 -23.31
CA ALA A 105 -35.41 6.18 -22.55
C ALA A 105 -36.71 5.40 -22.75
N MET A 106 -37.76 6.02 -23.29
CA MET A 106 -39.04 5.39 -23.63
C MET A 106 -38.97 4.55 -24.92
N ASP A 107 -37.92 4.71 -25.73
CA ASP A 107 -37.73 4.00 -26.99
C ASP A 107 -36.68 2.87 -26.82
N PRO A 108 -37.11 1.58 -26.77
CA PRO A 108 -36.20 0.46 -26.57
C PRO A 108 -35.16 0.29 -27.68
N THR A 109 -35.49 0.71 -28.90
CA THR A 109 -34.61 0.65 -30.07
C THR A 109 -33.45 1.63 -29.91
N LEU A 110 -33.73 2.88 -29.54
CA LEU A 110 -32.71 3.91 -29.32
C LEU A 110 -31.80 3.58 -28.12
N VAL A 111 -32.37 2.98 -27.06
CA VAL A 111 -31.58 2.47 -25.93
C VAL A 111 -30.60 1.38 -26.39
N SER A 112 -31.06 0.43 -27.21
CA SER A 112 -30.20 -0.63 -27.76
C SER A 112 -29.09 -0.09 -28.66
N GLU A 113 -29.41 0.89 -29.51
CA GLU A 113 -28.43 1.55 -30.39
C GLU A 113 -27.38 2.30 -29.57
N GLY A 114 -27.78 3.07 -28.57
CA GLY A 114 -26.85 3.75 -27.67
C GLY A 114 -25.92 2.78 -26.93
N GLN A 115 -26.44 1.63 -26.46
CA GLN A 115 -25.60 0.59 -25.86
C GLN A 115 -24.58 0.02 -26.85
N LYS A 116 -24.98 -0.24 -28.10
CA LYS A 116 -24.07 -0.70 -29.16
C LYS A 116 -22.99 0.32 -29.48
N GLU A 117 -23.35 1.61 -29.51
CA GLU A 117 -22.41 2.71 -29.73
C GLU A 117 -21.39 2.81 -28.59
N MET A 118 -21.84 2.74 -27.33
CA MET A 118 -20.92 2.69 -26.18
C MET A 118 -19.96 1.51 -26.29
N GLN A 119 -20.46 0.31 -26.62
CA GLN A 119 -19.61 -0.87 -26.82
C GLN A 119 -18.60 -0.69 -27.97
N LYS A 120 -19.02 -0.03 -29.06
CA LYS A 120 -18.14 0.29 -30.19
C LYS A 120 -17.03 1.25 -29.76
N LEU A 121 -17.36 2.31 -29.03
CA LEU A 121 -16.39 3.26 -28.48
C LEU A 121 -15.33 2.56 -27.59
N PHE A 122 -15.77 1.69 -26.67
CA PHE A 122 -14.86 0.89 -25.84
C PHE A 122 -13.91 0.03 -26.70
N LYS A 123 -14.42 -0.62 -27.75
CA LYS A 123 -13.62 -1.46 -28.67
C LYS A 123 -12.62 -0.63 -29.48
N GLU A 124 -13.03 0.51 -30.02
CA GLU A 124 -12.17 1.41 -30.81
C GLU A 124 -11.00 1.95 -29.98
N HIS A 125 -11.24 2.29 -28.71
CA HIS A 125 -10.21 2.77 -27.81
C HIS A 125 -9.40 1.64 -27.14
N GLY A 126 -9.82 0.37 -27.32
CA GLY A 126 -9.18 -0.80 -26.73
C GLY A 126 -9.25 -0.82 -25.19
N VAL A 127 -10.31 -0.25 -24.61
CA VAL A 127 -10.53 -0.18 -23.15
C VAL A 127 -11.86 -0.82 -22.77
N SER A 128 -12.04 -1.15 -21.50
CA SER A 128 -13.30 -1.70 -20.98
C SER A 128 -13.86 -0.87 -19.82
N PRO A 129 -15.16 -0.99 -19.50
CA PRO A 129 -15.75 -0.33 -18.33
C PRO A 129 -15.05 -0.70 -17.01
N PHE A 130 -14.46 -1.90 -16.95
CA PHE A 130 -13.74 -2.42 -15.79
C PHE A 130 -12.27 -2.01 -15.73
N THR A 131 -11.80 -1.16 -16.63
CA THR A 131 -10.40 -0.69 -16.64
C THR A 131 -9.96 -0.10 -15.29
N PRO A 132 -10.76 0.72 -14.59
CA PRO A 132 -10.39 1.21 -13.26
C PRO A 132 -10.30 0.07 -12.21
N LEU A 133 -11.20 -0.92 -12.31
CA LEU A 133 -11.24 -2.06 -11.38
C LEU A 133 -10.01 -2.96 -11.53
N LYS A 134 -9.46 -3.11 -12.74
CA LYS A 134 -8.19 -3.83 -12.97
C LYS A 134 -7.04 -3.26 -12.15
N GLY A 135 -6.95 -1.93 -12.04
CA GLY A 135 -5.93 -1.28 -11.23
C GLY A 135 -6.06 -1.63 -9.75
N LEU A 136 -7.30 -1.63 -9.24
CA LEU A 136 -7.57 -2.02 -7.85
C LEU A 136 -7.21 -3.48 -7.57
N PHE A 137 -7.47 -4.40 -8.51
CA PHE A 137 -7.09 -5.81 -8.38
C PHE A 137 -5.58 -6.05 -8.38
N ILE A 138 -4.80 -5.15 -8.96
CA ILE A 138 -3.34 -5.26 -8.93
C ILE A 138 -2.81 -4.65 -7.63
N GLN A 139 -3.28 -3.46 -7.27
CA GLN A 139 -2.75 -2.72 -6.12
C GLN A 139 -3.22 -3.30 -4.78
N GLY A 140 -4.44 -3.82 -4.72
CA GLY A 140 -5.06 -4.39 -3.52
C GLY A 140 -4.23 -5.55 -2.92
N PRO A 141 -3.94 -6.63 -3.68
CA PRO A 141 -3.14 -7.75 -3.18
C PRO A 141 -1.75 -7.33 -2.71
N VAL A 142 -1.11 -6.39 -3.41
CA VAL A 142 0.21 -5.87 -3.00
C VAL A 142 0.11 -5.08 -1.71
N PHE A 143 -0.89 -4.21 -1.58
CA PHE A 143 -1.14 -3.47 -0.35
C PHE A 143 -1.39 -4.42 0.83
N VAL A 144 -2.27 -5.42 0.65
CA VAL A 144 -2.58 -6.41 1.70
C VAL A 144 -1.33 -7.21 2.06
N SER A 145 -0.52 -7.60 1.08
CA SER A 145 0.73 -8.33 1.35
C SER A 145 1.71 -7.51 2.19
N PHE A 146 1.94 -6.24 1.84
CA PHE A 146 2.77 -5.33 2.64
C PHE A 146 2.21 -5.09 4.04
N PHE A 147 0.91 -4.82 4.14
CA PHE A 147 0.25 -4.57 5.40
C PHE A 147 0.37 -5.77 6.36
N LEU A 148 0.04 -6.98 5.88
CA LEU A 148 0.11 -8.20 6.68
C LEU A 148 1.56 -8.56 7.02
N ALA A 149 2.50 -8.44 6.08
CA ALA A 149 3.91 -8.76 6.31
C ALA A 149 4.49 -7.88 7.42
N ILE A 150 4.33 -6.56 7.29
CA ILE A 150 4.89 -5.60 8.24
C ILE A 150 4.17 -5.69 9.59
N SER A 151 2.84 -5.86 9.62
CA SER A 151 2.10 -6.00 10.87
C SER A 151 2.49 -7.28 11.62
N ASN A 152 2.64 -8.39 10.90
CA ASN A 152 3.09 -9.65 11.49
C ASN A 152 4.53 -9.55 12.01
N MET A 153 5.43 -8.89 11.27
CA MET A 153 6.79 -8.63 11.76
C MET A 153 6.79 -7.73 12.99
N ALA A 154 5.97 -6.68 13.01
CA ALA A 154 5.83 -5.80 14.18
C ALA A 154 5.35 -6.54 15.44
N GLU A 155 4.58 -7.62 15.29
CA GLU A 155 4.13 -8.47 16.40
C GLU A 155 5.18 -9.51 16.81
N LYS A 156 5.82 -10.18 15.83
CA LYS A 156 6.59 -11.41 16.04
C LYS A 156 8.12 -11.24 16.01
N VAL A 157 8.64 -10.09 15.56
CA VAL A 157 10.08 -9.85 15.38
C VAL A 157 10.59 -8.90 16.48
N PRO A 158 11.25 -9.40 17.54
CA PRO A 158 11.73 -8.58 18.66
C PRO A 158 12.60 -7.39 18.26
N SER A 159 13.46 -7.56 17.25
CA SER A 159 14.38 -6.51 16.79
C SER A 159 13.68 -5.28 16.17
N PHE A 160 12.38 -5.37 15.85
CA PHE A 160 11.59 -4.19 15.42
C PHE A 160 11.45 -3.14 16.52
N LYS A 161 11.58 -3.52 17.80
CA LYS A 161 11.48 -2.59 18.94
C LYS A 161 12.61 -1.55 18.99
N SER A 162 13.75 -1.87 18.40
CA SER A 162 14.91 -0.97 18.27
C SER A 162 15.23 -0.64 16.80
N GLY A 163 14.32 -0.99 15.88
CA GLY A 163 14.54 -0.93 14.45
C GLY A 163 14.25 0.41 13.77
N GLY A 164 13.77 1.41 14.53
CA GLY A 164 13.38 2.72 14.03
C GLY A 164 14.50 3.77 14.05
N ALA A 165 14.11 5.04 13.98
CA ALA A 165 15.03 6.17 14.06
C ALA A 165 14.40 7.38 14.76
N TYR A 166 15.24 8.30 15.25
CA TYR A 166 14.84 9.58 15.85
C TYR A 166 13.71 9.43 16.90
N TRP A 167 12.51 9.95 16.64
CA TRP A 167 11.37 9.93 17.57
C TRP A 167 10.54 8.63 17.49
N PHE A 168 10.85 7.72 16.56
CA PHE A 168 10.05 6.54 16.25
C PHE A 168 10.86 5.24 16.34
N VAL A 169 11.72 5.10 17.37
CA VAL A 169 12.64 3.96 17.56
C VAL A 169 11.91 2.61 17.63
N ASP A 170 10.81 2.54 18.39
CA ASP A 170 10.00 1.33 18.47
C ASP A 170 8.97 1.30 17.35
N LEU A 171 9.19 0.42 16.37
CA LEU A 171 8.33 0.26 15.20
C LEU A 171 7.05 -0.52 15.49
N THR A 172 6.98 -1.21 16.63
CA THR A 172 5.88 -2.10 17.00
C THR A 172 4.72 -1.37 17.66
N THR A 173 4.97 -0.19 18.22
CA THR A 173 3.98 0.59 18.96
C THR A 173 3.28 1.64 18.09
N PRO A 174 2.08 2.11 18.48
CA PRO A 174 1.44 3.29 17.88
C PRO A 174 2.27 4.56 18.06
N ASP A 175 2.15 5.53 17.15
CA ASP A 175 2.86 6.80 17.26
C ASP A 175 2.18 7.75 18.26
N GLY A 176 2.79 7.93 19.43
CA GLY A 176 2.25 8.81 20.48
C GLY A 176 2.19 10.29 20.10
N LEU A 177 2.95 10.72 19.07
CA LEU A 177 2.91 12.10 18.56
C LEU A 177 1.95 12.25 17.36
N TYR A 178 1.35 11.16 16.87
CA TYR A 178 0.49 11.12 15.68
C TYR A 178 1.12 11.71 14.40
N ILE A 179 2.44 11.84 14.36
CA ILE A 179 3.19 12.35 13.19
C ILE A 179 3.03 11.37 12.02
N CYS A 180 3.20 10.07 12.25
CA CYS A 180 3.09 9.04 11.22
C CYS A 180 1.71 8.96 10.52
N PRO A 181 0.57 8.89 11.25
CA PRO A 181 -0.75 8.87 10.62
C PRO A 181 -1.09 10.19 9.91
N VAL A 182 -0.74 11.34 10.49
CA VAL A 182 -0.95 12.65 9.85
C VAL A 182 -0.11 12.77 8.58
N LEU A 183 1.18 12.41 8.62
CA LEU A 183 2.06 12.44 7.45
C LEU A 183 1.56 11.50 6.35
N THR A 184 1.02 10.34 6.72
CA THR A 184 0.44 9.40 5.75
C THR A 184 -0.82 9.96 5.11
N ALA A 185 -1.72 10.55 5.89
CA ALA A 185 -2.91 11.23 5.37
C ALA A 185 -2.56 12.39 4.43
N LEU A 186 -1.56 13.20 4.79
CA LEU A 186 -1.06 14.31 3.96
C LEU A 186 -0.44 13.81 2.66
N THR A 187 0.45 12.82 2.72
CA THR A 187 1.06 12.26 1.50
C THR A 187 0.05 11.54 0.61
N PHE A 188 -0.95 10.87 1.20
CA PHE A 188 -2.07 10.30 0.45
C PHE A 188 -2.88 11.40 -0.24
N LEU A 189 -3.20 12.48 0.46
CA LEU A 189 -3.92 13.62 -0.10
C LEU A 189 -3.14 14.26 -1.25
N ILE A 190 -1.84 14.51 -1.07
CA ILE A 190 -0.96 15.02 -2.15
C ILE A 190 -0.94 14.04 -3.32
N THR A 191 -0.87 12.73 -3.06
CA THR A 191 -0.95 11.70 -4.11
C THR A 191 -2.24 11.80 -4.88
N VAL A 192 -3.38 11.91 -4.21
CA VAL A 192 -4.68 12.09 -4.86
C VAL A 192 -4.72 13.37 -5.65
N GLU A 193 -4.25 14.50 -5.12
CA GLU A 193 -4.30 15.82 -5.76
C GLU A 193 -3.37 15.90 -6.98
N CYS A 194 -2.16 15.33 -6.90
CA CYS A 194 -1.20 15.31 -8.01
C CYS A 194 -1.52 14.24 -9.05
N ASN A 195 -2.05 13.08 -8.63
CA ASN A 195 -2.55 12.05 -9.54
C ASN A 195 -4.02 12.29 -9.87
N SER A 196 -4.61 13.45 -9.54
CA SER A 196 -6.04 13.73 -9.66
C SER A 196 -6.44 13.73 -11.13
N GLN A 197 -6.69 12.52 -11.61
CA GLN A 197 -7.41 12.11 -12.79
C GLN A 197 -6.95 12.78 -14.08
N GLU A 198 -5.86 12.25 -14.64
CA GLU A 198 -5.61 12.35 -16.08
C GLU A 198 -6.90 11.99 -16.84
N GLY A 199 -7.61 13.04 -17.27
CA GLY A 199 -8.82 13.06 -18.09
C GLY A 199 -10.20 13.02 -17.39
N MET A 200 -10.34 13.39 -16.11
CA MET A 200 -11.68 13.70 -15.56
C MET A 200 -11.96 15.20 -15.45
N GLU A 201 -11.08 16.04 -15.99
CA GLU A 201 -11.30 17.48 -16.14
C GLU A 201 -12.59 17.72 -16.94
N GLY A 202 -13.55 18.47 -16.35
CA GLY A 202 -14.80 18.87 -17.01
C GLY A 202 -16.10 18.18 -16.54
N ASN A 203 -16.08 17.29 -15.53
CA ASN A 203 -17.30 16.64 -15.01
C ASN A 203 -17.49 16.81 -13.49
N ASN A 204 -18.74 16.94 -13.03
CA ASN A 204 -19.15 16.99 -11.63
C ASN A 204 -18.64 15.79 -10.81
N ALA A 205 -18.48 14.61 -11.44
CA ALA A 205 -17.95 13.42 -10.77
C ALA A 205 -16.49 13.54 -10.32
N ALA A 206 -15.68 14.38 -10.98
CA ALA A 206 -14.30 14.64 -10.57
C ALA A 206 -14.23 15.41 -9.24
N GLY A 207 -15.07 16.44 -9.11
CA GLY A 207 -15.23 17.20 -7.87
C GLY A 207 -15.71 16.31 -6.72
N THR A 208 -16.70 15.47 -6.96
CA THR A 208 -17.18 14.50 -5.96
C THR A 208 -16.07 13.55 -5.53
N MET A 209 -15.34 12.94 -6.47
CA MET A 209 -14.29 11.98 -6.13
C MET A 209 -13.13 12.62 -5.35
N LYS A 210 -12.79 13.87 -5.67
CA LYS A 210 -11.80 14.67 -4.94
C LYS A 210 -12.25 14.99 -3.52
N ASN A 211 -13.50 15.40 -3.33
CA ASN A 211 -14.07 15.65 -2.01
C ASN A 211 -14.16 14.38 -1.16
N VAL A 212 -14.55 13.25 -1.76
CA VAL A 212 -14.55 11.93 -1.09
C VAL A 212 -13.13 11.55 -0.67
N SER A 213 -12.14 11.74 -1.54
CA SER A 213 -10.74 11.41 -1.22
C SER A 213 -10.17 12.30 -0.12
N ARG A 214 -10.55 13.59 -0.07
CA ARG A 214 -10.23 14.51 1.03
C ARG A 214 -10.83 14.06 2.35
N ALA A 215 -12.12 13.71 2.34
CA ALA A 215 -12.79 13.17 3.52
C ALA A 215 -12.14 11.87 3.99
N LEU A 216 -11.78 10.98 3.07
CA LEU A 216 -11.06 9.74 3.37
C LEU A 216 -9.68 10.00 3.98
N ALA A 217 -8.92 10.99 3.46
CA ALA A 217 -7.63 11.36 4.02
C ALA A 217 -7.76 11.81 5.48
N VAL A 218 -8.73 12.68 5.78
CA VAL A 218 -8.99 13.14 7.16
C VAL A 218 -9.46 12.00 8.05
N ALA A 219 -10.39 11.16 7.57
CA ALA A 219 -10.89 10.00 8.30
C ALA A 219 -9.81 8.92 8.54
N SER A 220 -8.79 8.85 7.68
CA SER A 220 -7.71 7.87 7.82
C SER A 220 -6.85 8.09 9.07
N VAL A 221 -6.74 9.33 9.55
CA VAL A 221 -5.92 9.65 10.74
C VAL A 221 -6.44 8.91 11.98
N PRO A 222 -7.71 9.06 12.40
CA PRO A 222 -8.21 8.31 13.55
C PRO A 222 -8.35 6.82 13.29
N LEU A 223 -8.59 6.39 12.04
CA LEU A 223 -8.67 4.96 11.72
C LEU A 223 -7.32 4.25 11.87
N THR A 224 -6.22 4.95 11.60
CA THR A 224 -4.88 4.36 11.62
C THR A 224 -4.08 4.70 12.88
N MET A 225 -4.62 5.51 13.79
CA MET A 225 -3.88 6.01 14.96
C MET A 225 -3.29 4.92 15.86
N ASN A 226 -3.90 3.73 15.88
CA ASN A 226 -3.48 2.58 16.70
C ASN A 226 -2.56 1.60 15.94
N PHE A 227 -2.21 1.89 14.70
CA PHE A 227 -1.39 0.99 13.90
C PHE A 227 0.08 1.09 14.29
N PRO A 228 0.87 0.00 14.18
CA PRO A 228 2.30 0.03 14.41
C PRO A 228 3.00 1.05 13.49
N LYS A 229 3.98 1.78 14.04
CA LYS A 229 4.82 2.73 13.30
C LYS A 229 5.46 2.13 12.03
N ALA A 230 5.79 0.84 12.06
CA ALA A 230 6.35 0.09 10.93
C ALA A 230 5.50 0.22 9.65
N VAL A 231 4.17 0.16 9.76
CA VAL A 231 3.26 0.17 8.60
C VAL A 231 3.32 1.51 7.86
N PHE A 232 3.49 2.60 8.60
CA PHE A 232 3.60 3.94 8.02
C PHE A 232 4.89 4.15 7.23
N CYS A 233 5.97 3.44 7.56
CA CYS A 233 7.21 3.47 6.76
C CYS A 233 6.94 2.99 5.33
N TYR A 234 6.10 1.98 5.16
CA TYR A 234 5.63 1.53 3.85
C TYR A 234 4.68 2.54 3.20
N TRP A 235 3.63 2.99 3.91
CA TRP A 235 2.61 3.86 3.31
C TRP A 235 3.15 5.20 2.83
N VAL A 236 3.96 5.88 3.65
CA VAL A 236 4.58 7.16 3.27
C VAL A 236 5.45 6.97 2.03
N THR A 237 6.34 5.97 2.05
CA THR A 237 7.21 5.66 0.91
C THR A 237 6.42 5.33 -0.35
N SER A 238 5.36 4.53 -0.20
CA SER A 238 4.43 4.17 -1.26
C SER A 238 3.78 5.38 -1.92
N ASN A 239 3.30 6.32 -1.10
CA ASN A 239 2.63 7.53 -1.56
C ASN A 239 3.64 8.43 -2.29
N LEU A 240 4.83 8.62 -1.71
CA LEU A 240 5.90 9.41 -2.33
C LEU A 240 6.37 8.82 -3.66
N PHE A 241 6.54 7.50 -3.75
CA PHE A 241 6.83 6.83 -5.02
C PHE A 241 5.74 7.12 -6.07
N SER A 242 4.49 7.28 -5.62
CA SER A 242 3.38 7.53 -6.52
C SER A 242 3.39 8.93 -7.13
N LEU A 243 4.16 9.87 -6.56
CA LEU A 243 4.35 11.24 -7.04
C LEU A 243 5.49 11.39 -8.06
N VAL A 244 6.36 10.38 -8.17
CA VAL A 244 7.47 10.42 -9.13
C VAL A 244 6.92 10.60 -10.54
N PRO A 245 7.36 11.63 -11.29
CA PRO A 245 6.91 11.85 -12.66
C PRO A 245 7.13 10.59 -13.50
N ARG A 246 6.05 10.04 -14.04
CA ARG A 246 6.11 8.94 -14.99
C ARG A 246 6.14 9.56 -16.37
N VAL A 247 7.11 9.17 -17.20
CA VAL A 247 7.31 9.69 -18.56
C VAL A 247 5.97 9.67 -19.30
N ARG A 248 5.47 10.86 -19.66
CA ARG A 248 4.25 11.07 -20.44
C ARG A 248 4.46 10.71 -21.89
#